data_AF-A0A938QIP6-F1
#
_entry.id   AF-A0A938QIP6-F1
#
_cell.length_a   1.000
_cell.length_b   1.000
_cell.length_c   1.000
_cell.angle_alpha   90.00
_cell.angle_beta   90.00
_cell.angle_gamma   90.00
#
_symmetry.space_group_name_H-M   'P 1'
#
loop_
_entity.id
_entity.type
_entity.pdbx_description
1 polymer ?
#
loop_
_entity_poly.entity_id
_entity_poly.type
_entity_poly.pdbx_seq_one_letter_code
_entity_poly.pdbx_strand_id
1 'polypeptide(L)' 'LAEGVIAAVKEVKVQVPIIIRLEGTNVEEGRKLLAESGFTFTVATDMRDAAQKVAALVQ' A
#
# COMPACT_ATOMS: atom_id res chain seq x y z
N LEU A 1 9.13 -0.36 -7.45
CA LEU A 1 7.74 -0.83 -7.22
C LEU A 1 6.91 0.24 -6.48
N ALA A 2 7.31 0.70 -5.29
CA ALA A 2 6.57 1.69 -4.51
C ALA A 2 6.33 3.03 -5.25
N GLU A 3 7.35 3.58 -5.92
CA GLU A 3 7.23 4.85 -6.65
C GLU A 3 6.16 4.82 -7.76
N GLY A 4 6.08 3.72 -8.51
CA GLY A 4 5.07 3.55 -9.56
C GLY A 4 3.65 3.52 -9.02
N VAL A 5 3.46 2.91 -7.84
CA VAL A 5 2.15 2.91 -7.15
C VAL A 5 1.81 4.32 -6.67
N ILE A 6 2.76 5.03 -6.05
CA ILE A 6 2.55 6.41 -5.59
C ILE A 6 2.17 7.33 -6.76
N ALA A 7 2.87 7.22 -7.89
CA ALA A 7 2.58 7.98 -9.09
C ALA A 7 1.17 7.70 -9.62
N ALA A 8 0.79 6.42 -9.72
CA ALA A 8 -0.54 6.01 -10.16
C ALA A 8 -1.65 6.53 -9.23
N VAL A 9 -1.45 6.48 -7.91
CA VAL A 9 -2.44 6.97 -6.94
C VAL A 9 -2.64 8.49 -7.04
N LYS A 10 -1.54 9.23 -7.27
CA LYS A 10 -1.59 10.68 -7.46
C LYS A 10 -2.32 11.07 -8.75
N GLU A 11 -2.15 10.30 -9.81
CA GLU A 11 -2.79 10.55 -11.11
C GLU A 11 -4.29 10.18 -11.10
N VAL A 12 -4.61 9.01 -10.55
CA VAL A 12 -5.98 8.45 -10.58
C VAL A 12 -6.89 9.05 -9.50
N LYS A 13 -6.34 9.77 -8.52
CA LYS A 13 -7.08 10.36 -7.37
C LYS A 13 -7.98 9.34 -6.68
N VAL A 14 -7.37 8.23 -6.27
CA VAL A 14 -8.08 7.11 -5.65
C VAL A 14 -8.68 7.54 -4.30
N GLN A 15 -10.00 7.40 -4.14
CA GLN A 15 -10.72 7.74 -2.90
C GLN A 15 -10.97 6.53 -1.99
N VAL A 16 -10.58 5.33 -2.44
CA VAL A 16 -10.78 4.08 -1.70
C VAL A 16 -9.50 3.65 -0.98
N PRO A 17 -9.59 2.91 0.14
CA PRO A 17 -8.42 2.42 0.87
C PRO A 17 -7.53 1.54 0.00
N ILE A 18 -6.21 1.71 0.12
CA ILE A 18 -5.22 0.94 -0.65
C ILE A 18 -4.40 0.07 0.29
N ILE A 19 -4.38 -1.24 0.03
CA ILE A 19 -3.57 -2.21 0.76
C ILE A 19 -2.47 -2.73 -0.17
N ILE A 20 -1.24 -2.69 0.31
CA ILE A 20 -0.04 -3.03 -0.47
C ILE A 20 0.71 -4.13 0.26
N ARG A 21 0.88 -5.29 -0.39
CA ARG A 21 1.82 -6.33 0.05
C ARG A 21 3.14 -6.13 -0.71
N LEU A 22 4.23 -5.90 0.02
CA LEU A 22 5.56 -5.71 -0.56
C LEU A 22 6.42 -6.97 -0.47
N GLU A 23 6.64 -7.58 -1.64
CA GLU A 23 7.55 -8.69 -1.98
C GLU A 23 8.99 -8.30 -2.38
N GLY A 24 10.05 -8.89 -1.83
CA GLY A 24 11.37 -8.93 -2.50
C GLY A 24 12.49 -8.11 -1.85
N THR A 25 13.42 -7.57 -2.65
CA THR A 25 14.54 -6.74 -2.19
C THR A 25 14.11 -5.28 -1.98
N ASN A 26 14.68 -4.62 -0.96
CA ASN A 26 14.40 -3.22 -0.59
C ASN A 26 12.96 -2.94 -0.10
N VAL A 27 12.33 -3.92 0.56
CA VAL A 27 11.02 -3.75 1.20
C VAL A 27 11.03 -2.60 2.23
N GLU A 28 12.11 -2.44 2.99
CA GLU A 28 12.23 -1.33 3.95
C GLU A 28 12.19 0.04 3.27
N GLU A 29 12.95 0.21 2.18
CA GLU A 29 12.97 1.45 1.40
C GLU A 29 11.60 1.74 0.77
N GLY A 30 10.96 0.70 0.21
CA GLY A 30 9.60 0.80 -0.31
C GLY A 30 8.58 1.22 0.76
N ARG A 31 8.68 0.68 1.98
CA ARG A 31 7.82 1.08 3.11
C ARG A 31 8.04 2.53 3.50
N LYS A 32 9.29 2.99 3.53
CA LYS A 32 9.64 4.37 3.85
C LYS A 32 9.04 5.33 2.82
N LEU A 33 9.19 5.04 1.52
CA LEU A 33 8.61 5.84 0.45
C LEU A 33 7.07 5.92 0.53
N LEU A 34 6.40 4.81 0.85
CA LEU A 34 4.95 4.79 1.03
C LEU A 34 4.50 5.57 2.28
N ALA A 35 5.30 5.59 3.34
CA ALA A 35 4.99 6.38 4.53
C ALA A 35 5.18 7.89 4.29
N GLU A 36 6.18 8.26 3.50
CA GLU A 36 6.50 9.66 3.17
C GLU A 36 5.61 10.25 2.05
N SER A 37 4.87 9.41 1.32
CA SER A 37 4.08 9.87 0.18
C SER A 37 2.82 10.66 0.54
N GLY A 38 2.48 10.76 1.84
CA GLY A 38 1.29 11.49 2.32
C GLY A 38 -0.04 10.84 1.96
N PHE A 39 -0.02 9.57 1.52
CA PHE A 39 -1.20 8.77 1.23
C PHE A 39 -1.37 7.69 2.29
N THR A 40 -2.62 7.38 2.62
CA THR A 40 -2.95 6.33 3.59
C THR A 40 -2.82 4.97 2.94
N PHE A 41 -1.62 4.38 3.01
CA PHE A 41 -1.36 3.01 2.58
C PHE A 41 -1.37 2.05 3.75
N THR A 42 -2.05 0.92 3.60
CA THR A 42 -1.97 -0.18 4.56
C THR A 42 -0.99 -1.22 4.02
N VAL A 43 0.15 -1.39 4.69
CA VAL A 43 1.12 -2.41 4.28
C VAL A 43 0.74 -3.76 4.86
N ALA A 44 0.62 -4.78 4.00
CA ALA A 44 0.37 -6.16 4.39
C ALA A 44 1.65 -7.00 4.31
N THR A 45 1.79 -7.97 5.20
CA THR A 45 2.95 -8.88 5.26
C THR A 45 2.78 -10.09 4.35
N ASP A 46 1.55 -10.59 4.23
CA ASP A 46 1.22 -11.73 3.39
C ASP A 46 -0.21 -11.59 2.83
N MET A 47 -0.62 -12.57 2.01
CA MET A 47 -1.93 -12.53 1.36
C MET A 47 -3.10 -12.68 2.35
N ARG A 48 -2.90 -13.43 3.45
CA ARG A 48 -3.94 -13.62 4.48
C ARG A 48 -4.12 -12.32 5.27
N ASP A 49 -3.03 -11.69 5.69
CA ASP A 49 -3.02 -10.39 6.35
C ASP A 49 -3.67 -9.32 5.46
N ALA A 50 -3.34 -9.30 4.16
CA ALA A 50 -3.99 -8.42 3.20
C ALA A 50 -5.51 -8.64 3.16
N ALA A 51 -5.96 -9.90 3.08
CA ALA A 51 -7.39 -10.22 3.04
C ALA A 51 -8.13 -9.81 4.34
N GLN A 52 -7.51 -10.02 5.51
CA GLN A 52 -8.08 -9.60 6.80
C GLN A 52 -8.19 -8.07 6.89
N LYS A 53 -7.15 -7.35 6.45
CA LYS A 53 -7.14 -5.89 6.42
C LYS A 53 -8.19 -5.32 5.46
N VAL A 54 -8.37 -5.93 4.29
CA VAL A 54 -9.48 -5.59 3.40
C VAL A 54 -10.80 -5.75 4.14
N ALA A 55 -11.06 -6.94 4.70
CA ALA A 55 -12.33 -7.22 5.38
C ALA A 55 -12.64 -6.24 6.52
N ALA A 56 -11.64 -5.85 7.30
CA ALA A 56 -11.79 -4.87 8.38
C ALA A 56 -12.09 -3.43 7.90
N LEU A 57 -11.77 -3.09 6.65
CA LEU A 57 -11.98 -1.75 6.08
C LEU A 57 -13.34 -1.58 5.38
N VAL A 58 -14.02 -2.68 5.06
CA VAL A 58 -15.34 -2.69 4.37
C VAL A 58 -16.50 -3.15 5.25
N GLN A 59 -16.26 -3.45 6.53
CA GLN A 59 -17.34 -3.63 7.53
C GLN A 59 -17.81 -2.29 8.08
#